data_AF-A0A852VXK4-F1
#
_entry.id   AF-A0A852VXK4-F1
#
_cell.length_a   1.000
_cell.length_b   1.000
_cell.length_c   1.000
_cell.angle_alpha   90.00
_cell.angle_beta   90.00
_cell.angle_gamma   90.00
#
_symmetry.space_group_name_H-M   'P 1'
#
loop_
_entity.id
_entity.type
_entity.pdbx_description
1 polymer ?
#
loop_
_entity_poly.entity_id
_entity_poly.type
_entity_poly.pdbx_seq_one_letter_code
_entity_poly.pdbx_strand_id
1 'polypeptide(L)' 'MGNVSADGRTLWPSGRYDREVYVLSTDDGHPIRRIPVGDGPHGLCMWPQPGRYPLGHTGITR' A
#
# COMPACT_ATOMS: atom_id res chain seq x y z
N MET A 1 2.96 -6.81 1.74
CA MET A 1 3.40 -5.53 2.36
C MET A 1 2.59 -4.39 1.76
N GLY A 2 2.59 -3.18 2.34
CA GLY A 2 1.82 -2.06 1.78
C GLY A 2 2.25 -0.69 2.31
N ASN A 3 1.64 0.35 1.73
CA ASN A 3 1.88 1.76 2.08
C ASN A 3 0.57 2.55 2.16
N VAL A 4 0.61 3.67 2.88
CA VAL A 4 -0.47 4.66 2.91
C VAL A 4 -0.18 5.77 1.90
N SER A 5 -1.22 6.35 1.29
CA SER A 5 -1.09 7.51 0.41
C SER A 5 -0.59 8.75 1.14
N ALA A 6 0.03 9.68 0.39
CA ALA A 6 0.56 10.93 0.94
C ALA A 6 -0.49 11.77 1.68
N ASP A 7 -1.75 11.73 1.21
CA ASP A 7 -2.88 12.41 1.83
C ASP A 7 -3.54 11.60 2.96
N GLY A 8 -3.03 10.41 3.27
CA GLY A 8 -3.52 9.55 4.34
C GLY A 8 -4.84 8.84 4.05
N ARG A 9 -5.45 9.01 2.87
CA ARG A 9 -6.84 8.54 2.58
C ARG A 9 -6.95 7.09 2.14
N THR A 10 -5.86 6.50 1.65
CA THR A 10 -5.88 5.13 1.11
C THR A 10 -4.72 4.29 1.60
N LEU A 11 -5.01 3.03 1.90
CA LEU A 11 -4.04 2.00 2.25
C LEU A 11 -3.91 1.01 1.09
N TRP A 12 -2.66 0.67 0.72
CA TRP A 12 -2.32 -0.14 -0.44
C TRP A 12 -1.55 -1.41 -0.05
N PRO A 13 -2.23 -2.50 0.38
CA PRO A 13 -1.57 -3.76 0.68
C PRO A 13 -1.48 -4.68 -0.54
N SER A 14 -0.35 -5.39 -0.64
CA SER A 14 -0.15 -6.47 -1.59
C SER A 14 -0.76 -7.79 -1.07
N GLY A 15 -1.66 -8.38 -1.85
CA GLY A 15 -2.25 -9.69 -1.64
C GLY A 15 -1.38 -10.78 -2.25
N ARG A 16 -0.34 -11.22 -1.53
CA ARG A 16 0.65 -12.19 -2.01
C ARG A 16 0.02 -13.47 -2.60
N TYR A 17 -1.01 -13.97 -1.94
CA TYR A 17 -1.68 -15.21 -2.33
C TYR A 17 -2.89 -15.00 -3.23
N ASP A 18 -3.36 -13.75 -3.32
CA ASP A 18 -4.54 -13.38 -4.08
C ASP A 18 -4.17 -12.84 -5.48
N ARG A 19 -2.88 -12.65 -5.75
CA ARG A 19 -2.35 -12.06 -6.99
C ARG A 19 -2.97 -10.69 -7.24
N GLU A 20 -3.11 -9.91 -6.17
CA GLU A 20 -3.77 -8.62 -6.22
C GLU A 20 -3.02 -7.56 -5.42
N VAL A 21 -3.24 -6.31 -5.79
CA VAL A 21 -3.03 -5.14 -4.94
C VAL A 21 -4.41 -4.59 -4.57
N TYR A 22 -4.63 -4.41 -3.27
CA TYR A 22 -5.85 -3.82 -2.76
C TYR A 22 -5.67 -2.31 -2.59
N VAL A 23 -6.77 -1.58 -2.69
CA VAL A 23 -6.88 -0.18 -2.29
C VAL A 23 -8.01 -0.12 -1.28
N LEU A 24 -7.69 0.26 -0.05
CA LEU A 24 -8.64 0.36 1.04
C LEU A 24 -8.78 1.81 1.48
N SER A 25 -9.99 2.21 1.86
CA SER A 25 -10.21 3.46 2.58
C SER A 25 -9.56 3.39 3.97
N THR A 26 -8.87 4.44 4.39
CA THR A 26 -8.33 4.53 5.75
C THR A 26 -9.34 5.05 6.77
N ASP A 27 -10.48 5.56 6.31
CA ASP A 27 -11.55 6.09 7.17
C ASP A 27 -12.28 4.95 7.90
N ASP A 28 -12.63 3.90 7.15
CA ASP A 28 -13.50 2.80 7.59
C ASP A 28 -13.00 1.41 7.16
N GLY A 29 -11.89 1.33 6.41
CA GLY A 29 -11.28 0.07 5.99
C GLY A 29 -11.96 -0.59 4.78
N HIS A 30 -12.99 0.02 4.17
CA HIS A 30 -13.69 -0.63 3.07
C HIS A 30 -12.81 -0.73 1.81
N PRO A 31 -12.99 -1.79 0.99
CA PRO A 31 -12.24 -1.93 -0.26
C PRO A 31 -12.77 -0.97 -1.32
N ILE A 32 -11.88 -0.08 -1.78
CA ILE A 32 -12.11 0.84 -2.89
C ILE A 32 -11.83 0.14 -4.21
N ARG A 33 -10.75 -0.63 -4.29
CA ARG A 33 -10.35 -1.32 -5.54
C ARG A 33 -9.54 -2.58 -5.28
N ARG A 34 -9.65 -3.51 -6.23
CA ARG A 34 -8.79 -4.69 -6.39
C ARG A 34 -8.10 -4.59 -7.75
N ILE A 35 -6.78 -4.69 -7.76
CA ILE A 35 -5.97 -4.53 -8.95
C ILE A 35 -5.23 -5.87 -9.18
N PRO A 36 -5.58 -6.64 -10.22
CA PRO A 36 -4.89 -7.88 -10.54
C PRO A 36 -3.41 -7.62 -10.85
N VAL A 37 -2.54 -8.48 -10.35
CA VAL A 37 -1.10 -8.49 -10.60
C VAL A 37 -0.61 -9.93 -10.82
N GLY A 38 0.70 -10.10 -10.97
CA GLY A 38 1.34 -11.42 -11.11
C GLY A 38 1.42 -12.19 -9.79
N ASP A 39 2.19 -13.28 -9.81
CA ASP A 39 2.37 -14.14 -8.64
C ASP A 39 3.18 -13.50 -7.51
N GLY A 40 2.71 -13.75 -6.29
CA GLY A 40 3.47 -13.47 -5.07
C GLY A 40 3.84 -12.00 -4.84
N PRO A 41 2.95 -11.00 -5.06
CA PRO A 41 3.29 -9.61 -4.85
C PRO A 41 3.67 -9.37 -3.38
N HIS A 42 4.94 -9.03 -3.16
CA HIS A 42 5.55 -9.05 -1.83
C HIS A 42 5.70 -7.65 -1.25
N GLY A 43 6.36 -6.76 -2.00
CA GLY A 43 6.62 -5.37 -1.65
C GLY A 43 5.86 -4.43 -2.58
N LEU A 44 5.41 -3.30 -2.02
CA LEU A 44 4.79 -2.22 -2.77
C LEU A 44 5.41 -0.90 -2.30
N CYS A 45 5.90 -0.10 -3.23
CA CYS A 45 6.38 1.26 -2.98
C CYS A 45 5.37 2.24 -3.57
N MET A 46 5.01 3.26 -2.80
CA MET A 46 4.07 4.31 -3.22
C MET A 46 4.72 5.66 -2.95
N TRP A 47 4.85 6.52 -3.96
CA TRP A 47 5.64 7.76 -3.91
C TRP A 47 4.87 8.95 -4.53
N PRO A 48 4.96 10.18 -3.97
CA PRO A 48 5.75 10.56 -2.80
C PRO A 48 5.19 10.04 -1.47
N GLN A 49 6.08 9.73 -0.51
CA GLN A 49 5.70 9.44 0.87
C GLN A 49 5.72 10.73 1.72
N PRO A 50 4.82 10.89 2.69
CA PRO A 50 4.90 11.96 3.66
C PRO A 50 5.99 11.64 4.68
N GLY A 51 7.06 12.45 4.70
CA GLY A 51 8.20 12.27 5.58
C GLY A 51 9.51 12.18 4.82
N ARG A 52 10.61 12.55 5.48
CA ARG A 52 11.94 12.69 4.86
C ARG A 52 12.81 11.46 5.03
N TYR A 53 12.57 10.65 6.07
CA TYR A 53 13.42 9.53 6.43
C TYR A 53 12.66 8.20 6.44
N PRO A 54 13.17 7.15 5.77
CA PRO A 54 12.53 5.84 5.77
C PRO A 54 12.64 5.17 7.15
N LEU A 55 11.53 4.61 7.61
CA LEU A 55 11.43 3.88 8.88
C LEU A 55 11.52 2.35 8.72
N GLY A 56 11.64 1.85 7.49
CA GLY A 56 11.75 0.41 7.26
C GLY A 56 11.73 0.02 5.79
N HIS A 57 11.71 -1.29 5.56
CA HIS A 57 11.85 -1.89 4.22
C HIS A 57 10.69 -1.61 3.26
N THR A 58 9.54 -1.17 3.76
CA THR A 58 8.37 -0.80 2.96
C THR A 58 8.42 0.64 2.45
N GLY A 59 9.41 1.43 2.87
CA GLY A 59 9.54 2.82 2.44
C GLY A 59 8.56 3.78 3.11
N ILE A 60 7.91 3.39 4.22
CA ILE A 60 7.17 4.32 5.08
C ILE A 60 8.14 5.36 5.61
N THR A 61 7.83 6.66 5.47
CA THR A 61 8.70 7.75 5.92
C THR A 61 8.14 8.55 7.11
N ARG A 62 9.02 9.28 7.82
CA ARG A 62 8.72 10.28 8.86
C ARG A 62 9.44 11.59 8.57
#